data_AF-V4BBQ1-F1
#
_entry.id   AF-V4BBQ1-F1
#
_cell.length_a   1.000
_cell.length_b   1.000
_cell.length_c   1.000
_cell.angle_alpha   90.00
_cell.angle_beta   90.00
_cell.angle_gamma   90.00
#
_symmetry.space_group_name_H-M   'P 1'
#
loop_
_entity.id
_entity.type
_entity.pdbx_description
1 polymer ?
#
loop_
_entity_poly.entity_id
_entity_poly.type
_entity_poly.pdbx_seq_one_letter_code
_entity_poly.pdbx_strand_id
1 'polypeptide(L)'
;QVKGHSGYFGCDKCVQKGKHPNKITFPDIDSDLRTDAQFDEMAQIEHHLATYPFTELNIGMVSQFPLDFMHLVCLGVMKRLLSFW
;
A
#
# COMPACT_ATOMS: atom_id res chain seq x y z
N GLN A 1 3.04 -10.71 -5.73
CA GLN A 1 1.69 -10.11 -5.70
C GLN A 1 1.39 -9.66 -4.26
N VAL A 2 0.73 -8.51 -4.04
CA VAL A 2 0.42 -7.96 -2.70
C VAL A 2 -1.09 -7.80 -2.49
N LYS A 3 -1.52 -7.69 -1.23
CA LYS A 3 -2.90 -7.35 -0.90
C LYS A 3 -3.22 -5.94 -1.41
N GLY A 4 -4.35 -5.80 -2.09
CA GLY A 4 -4.81 -4.50 -2.58
C GLY A 4 -5.21 -3.54 -1.46
N HIS A 5 -5.46 -2.28 -1.84
CA HIS A 5 -5.80 -1.16 -0.95
C HIS A 5 -7.03 -1.39 -0.03
N SER A 6 -7.87 -2.37 -0.33
CA SER A 6 -9.04 -2.78 0.47
C SER A 6 -8.74 -3.88 1.48
N GLY A 7 -7.48 -4.34 1.59
CA GLY A 7 -7.05 -5.36 2.53
C GLY A 7 -6.47 -4.78 3.83
N TYR A 8 -6.66 -5.48 4.95
CA TYR A 8 -6.12 -5.07 6.26
C TYR A 8 -4.60 -4.86 6.28
N PHE A 9 -3.85 -5.47 5.38
CA PHE A 9 -2.40 -5.30 5.28
C PHE A 9 -2.03 -4.85 3.86
N GLY A 10 -2.80 -3.90 3.30
CA GLY A 10 -2.65 -3.43 1.92
C GLY A 10 -1.95 -2.07 1.77
N CYS A 11 -1.31 -1.54 2.82
CA CYS A 11 -0.54 -0.31 2.69
C CYS A 11 0.80 -0.62 2.00
N ASP A 12 1.13 0.09 0.93
CA ASP A 12 2.38 -0.14 0.17
C ASP A 12 3.61 0.55 0.79
N LYS A 13 3.41 1.56 1.65
CA LYS A 13 4.49 2.38 2.22
C LYS A 13 4.81 2.12 3.68
N CYS A 14 3.85 1.62 4.46
CA CYS A 14 4.02 1.43 5.90
C CYS A 14 3.66 0.01 6.32
N VAL A 15 4.30 -0.46 7.39
CA VAL A 15 4.01 -1.73 8.06
C VAL A 15 2.97 -1.49 9.13
N GLN A 16 1.70 -1.54 8.75
CA GLN A 16 0.58 -1.40 9.69
C GLN A 16 -0.63 -2.23 9.27
N LYS A 17 -1.45 -2.55 10.27
CA LYS A 17 -2.78 -3.13 10.06
C LYS A 17 -3.79 -2.00 9.90
N GLY A 18 -4.46 -1.98 8.75
CA GLY A 18 -5.55 -1.08 8.45
C GLY A 18 -6.73 -1.24 9.41
N LYS A 19 -7.51 -0.18 9.56
CA LYS A 19 -8.75 -0.14 10.33
C LYS A 19 -9.93 -0.04 9.37
N HIS A 20 -11.05 -0.69 9.69
CA HIS A 20 -12.28 -0.67 8.88
C HIS A 20 -13.44 0.05 9.60
N PRO A 21 -13.46 1.39 9.71
CA PRO A 21 -14.63 2.09 10.24
C PRO A 21 -15.83 2.03 9.27
N ASN A 22 -15.55 2.05 7.97
CA ASN A 22 -16.50 2.00 6.84
C ASN A 22 -15.82 1.48 5.57
N LYS A 23 -14.53 1.79 5.43
CA LYS A 23 -13.60 1.29 4.41
C LYS A 23 -12.25 1.10 5.07
N ILE A 24 -11.37 0.32 4.45
CA ILE A 24 -10.00 0.19 4.95
C ILE A 24 -9.29 1.53 4.87
N THR A 25 -8.64 1.88 5.98
CA THR A 25 -7.81 3.07 6.17
C THR A 25 -6.55 2.69 6.94
N PHE A 26 -5.48 3.45 6.77
CA PHE A 26 -4.19 3.26 7.44
C PHE A 26 -3.85 4.52 8.24
N PRO A 27 -4.51 4.74 9.39
CA PRO A 27 -4.44 6.02 10.11
C PRO A 27 -3.24 6.12 11.06
N ASP A 28 -2.42 5.07 11.19
CA ASP A 28 -1.27 5.11 12.08
C ASP A 28 -0.17 5.98 11.48
N ILE A 29 0.25 6.99 12.25
CA ILE A 29 1.28 7.96 11.86
C ILE A 29 2.67 7.56 12.37
N ASP A 30 2.73 6.69 13.38
CA ASP A 30 3.96 6.21 14.01
C ASP A 30 4.16 4.73 13.67
N SER A 31 4.18 4.45 12.37
CA SER A 31 4.32 3.11 11.81
C SER A 31 5.60 3.04 11.00
N ASP A 32 6.31 1.92 11.12
CA ASP A 32 7.53 1.68 10.38
C ASP A 32 7.31 1.82 8.87
N LEU A 33 8.23 2.52 8.21
CA LEU A 33 8.25 2.58 6.76
C LEU A 33 8.72 1.25 6.20
N ARG A 34 8.05 0.77 5.15
CA ARG A 34 8.50 -0.41 4.44
C ARG A 34 9.78 -0.08 3.67
N THR A 35 10.73 -1.00 3.71
CA THR A 35 11.96 -0.93 2.93
C THR A 35 11.96 -1.96 1.81
N ASP A 36 12.78 -1.74 0.78
CA ASP A 36 12.93 -2.71 -0.32
C ASP A 36 13.43 -4.07 0.21
N ALA A 37 14.41 -4.07 1.13
CA ALA A 37 14.93 -5.28 1.75
C ALA A 37 13.84 -6.10 2.47
N GLN A 38 13.00 -5.44 3.28
CA GLN A 38 11.89 -6.11 3.96
C GLN A 38 10.85 -6.67 2.98
N PHE A 39 10.63 -6.00 1.84
CA PHE A 39 9.72 -6.46 0.81
C PHE A 39 10.26 -7.69 0.08
N ASP A 40 11.55 -7.69 -0.23
CA ASP A 40 12.25 -8.80 -0.88
C ASP A 40 12.31 -10.05 0.00
N GLU A 41 12.54 -9.86 1.30
CA GLU A 41 12.50 -10.91 2.31
C GLU A 41 11.06 -11.38 2.65
N MET A 42 10.05 -10.69 2.12
CA MET A 42 8.63 -10.90 2.46
C MET A 42 8.37 -10.88 3.97
N ALA A 43 9.05 -9.99 4.70
CA ALA A 43 9.05 -9.95 6.16
C ALA A 43 7.64 -9.83 6.77
N GLN A 44 6.71 -9.18 6.05
CA GLN A 44 5.30 -9.09 6.44
C GLN A 44 4.44 -10.04 5.61
N ILE A 45 4.37 -11.31 6.01
CA ILE A 45 3.68 -12.37 5.27
C ILE A 45 2.23 -12.00 4.94
N GLU A 46 1.50 -11.29 5.82
CA GLU A 46 0.10 -10.94 5.53
C GLU A 46 -0.05 -9.88 4.44
N HIS A 47 0.99 -9.14 4.07
CA HIS A 47 0.97 -8.18 2.96
C HIS A 47 1.13 -8.88 1.60
N HIS A 48 1.88 -9.97 1.56
CA HIS A 48 2.19 -10.70 0.34
C HIS A 48 1.14 -11.79 0.06
N LEU A 49 0.76 -11.92 -1.21
CA LEU A 49 -0.12 -13.00 -1.70
C LEU A 49 0.66 -14.08 -2.43
N ALA A 50 1.77 -13.70 -3.06
CA ALA A 50 2.68 -14.57 -3.80
C ALA A 50 3.99 -13.82 -4.06
N THR A 51 5.00 -14.55 -4.52
CA THR A 51 6.22 -13.96 -5.09
C THR A 51 5.88 -12.99 -6.21
N TYR A 52 6.65 -11.90 -6.33
CA TYR A 52 6.44 -10.91 -7.36
C TYR A 52 7.33 -11.22 -8.58
N PRO A 53 6.88 -10.89 -9.80
CA PRO A 53 7.53 -11.36 -11.04
C PRO A 53 8.88 -10.69 -11.33
N PHE A 54 9.27 -9.68 -10.54
CA PHE A 54 10.49 -8.89 -10.75
C PHE A 54 11.60 -9.24 -9.76
N THR A 55 11.50 -10.35 -9.03
CA THR A 55 12.52 -10.78 -8.07
C THR A 55 13.92 -10.91 -8.69
N GLU A 56 13.99 -11.20 -9.99
CA GLU A 56 15.27 -11.33 -10.72
C GLU A 56 15.84 -9.99 -11.20
N LEU A 57 15.05 -8.92 -11.19
CA LEU A 57 15.42 -7.64 -11.83
C LEU A 57 16.06 -6.63 -10.87
N ASN A 58 16.25 -6.95 -9.60
CA ASN A 58 16.84 -6.06 -8.58
C ASN A 58 16.23 -4.63 -8.62
N ILE A 59 14.90 -4.57 -8.73
CA ILE A 59 14.12 -3.33 -8.76
C ILE A 59 13.48 -3.17 -7.38
N GLY A 60 13.75 -2.03 -6.73
CA GLY A 60 13.14 -1.69 -5.45
C GLY A 60 11.63 -1.47 -5.56
N MET A 61 10.84 -2.46 -5.13
CA MET A 61 9.38 -2.43 -5.22
C MET A 61 8.74 -1.34 -4.35
N VAL A 62 9.44 -0.87 -3.31
CA VAL A 62 8.96 0.18 -2.42
C VAL A 62 9.50 1.54 -2.82
N SER A 63 10.79 1.64 -3.16
CA SER A 63 11.42 2.92 -3.50
C SER A 63 11.11 3.42 -4.91
N GLN A 64 11.00 2.53 -5.90
CA GLN A 64 10.86 2.93 -7.31
C GLN A 64 9.41 3.04 -7.79
N PHE A 65 8.46 2.48 -7.05
CA PHE A 65 7.04 2.57 -7.40
C PHE A 65 6.35 3.65 -6.54
N PRO A 66 6.11 4.85 -7.10
CA PRO A 66 5.41 5.91 -6.39
C PRO A 66 3.92 5.60 -6.28
N LEU A 67 3.29 6.22 -5.27
CA LEU A 67 1.84 6.25 -5.18
C LEU A 67 1.28 7.17 -6.27
N ASP A 68 0.33 6.67 -7.05
CA ASP A 68 -0.24 7.40 -8.18
C ASP A 68 -1.19 8.51 -7.70
N PHE A 69 -0.78 9.76 -7.89
CA PHE A 69 -1.54 10.95 -7.50
C PHE A 69 -2.92 11.01 -8.18
N MET A 70 -3.01 10.63 -9.45
CA MET A 70 -4.26 10.70 -10.20
C MET A 70 -5.31 9.77 -9.57
N HIS A 71 -4.95 8.52 -9.25
CA HIS A 71 -5.86 7.55 -8.65
C HIS A 71 -6.19 7.88 -7.21
N LEU A 72 -5.19 8.27 -6.41
CA LEU A 72 -5.40 8.52 -4.99
C LEU A 72 -6.11 9.84 -4.73
N VAL A 73 -5.66 10.93 -5.35
CA VAL A 73 -6.15 12.28 -5.06
C VAL A 73 -7.25 12.68 -6.03
N CYS A 74 -6.98 12.72 -7.33
CA CYS A 74 -7.96 13.22 -8.31
C CYS A 74 -9.21 12.32 -8.39
N LEU A 75 -9.02 11.01 -8.54
CA LEU A 75 -10.12 10.05 -8.66
C LEU A 75 -10.62 9.54 -7.30
N GLY A 76 -9.75 9.49 -6.28
CA GLY A 76 -10.09 8.99 -4.95
C GLY A 76 -10.70 10.05 -4.03
N VAL A 77 -9.95 11.12 -3.76
CA VAL A 77 -10.38 12.18 -2.82
C VAL A 77 -11.32 13.18 -3.50
N MET A 78 -10.90 13.80 -4.61
CA MET A 78 -11.65 14.90 -5.23
C MET A 78 -13.02 14.43 -5.74
N LYS A 79 -13.10 13.24 -6.35
CA LYS A 79 -14.37 12.65 -6.76
C LYS A 79 -15.37 12.56 -5.60
N ARG A 80 -14.92 12.17 -4.41
CA ARG A 80 -15.80 12.07 -3.22
C ARG A 80 -16.23 13.44 -2.73
N LEU A 81 -15.32 14.41 -2.68
CA LEU A 81 -15.65 15.77 -2.26
C LEU A 81 -16.72 16.37 -3.17
N LEU A 82 -16.59 16.20 -4.49
CA LEU A 82 -17.56 16.69 -5.46
C LEU A 82 -18.92 15.97 -5.40
N SER A 83 -18.99 14.72 -4.93
CA SER A 83 -20.26 14.00 -4.76
C SER A 83 -21.00 14.30 -3.45
N PHE A 84 -20.33 14.92 -2.47
CA PHE A 84 -20.93 15.32 -1.20
C PHE A 84 -21.50 16.75 -1.22
N TRP A 85 -21.14 17.54 -2.23
CA TRP A 85 -21.65 18.89 -2.49
C TRP A 85 -22.74 18.83 -3.57
#